data_AF-A0A3U4YIU0-F1
#
_entry.id   AF-A0A3U4YIU0-F1
#
_cell.length_a   1.000
_cell.length_b   1.000
_cell.length_c   1.000
_cell.angle_alpha   90.00
_cell.angle_beta   90.00
_cell.angle_gamma   90.00
#
_symmetry.space_group_name_H-M   'P 1'
#
loop_
_entity.id
_entity.type
_entity.pdbx_description
1 polymer ?
#
loop_
_entity_poly.entity_id
_entity_poly.type
_entity_poly.pdbx_seq_one_letter_code
_entity_poly.pdbx_strand_id
1 'polypeptide(L)'
;MNVNKKKLAEIFGCDVRTVTAWQSQGLPLVSGGGKGNEAVFDTAAAISWYAERDASIENEKLRKEVDDLRAAAESELNPGTIDYERYRLTKAQADAQELKNAEREGLVLETELFTYILQRVAQEIAGILS
;
A
#
# COMPACT_ATOMS: atom_id res chain seq x y z
N MET A 1 14.47 -20.64 19.17
CA MET A 1 14.75 -20.77 20.62
C MET A 1 13.56 -20.18 21.36
N ASN A 2 12.92 -20.96 22.23
CA ASN A 2 11.70 -20.50 22.90
C ASN A 2 12.03 -19.78 24.20
N VAL A 3 11.52 -18.56 24.35
CA VAL A 3 11.82 -17.65 25.46
C VAL A 3 10.55 -17.02 26.01
N ASN A 4 10.57 -16.70 27.31
CA ASN A 4 9.51 -15.92 27.94
C ASN A 4 9.72 -14.41 27.73
N LYS A 5 8.74 -13.59 28.15
CA LYS A 5 8.82 -12.12 28.03
C LYS A 5 10.07 -11.51 28.66
N LYS A 6 10.50 -12.01 29.82
CA LYS A 6 11.69 -11.49 30.53
C LYS A 6 12.95 -11.73 29.73
N LYS A 7 13.13 -12.96 29.22
CA LYS A 7 14.33 -13.32 28.45
C LYS A 7 14.31 -12.67 27.07
N LEU A 8 13.15 -12.52 26.45
CA LEU A 8 13.01 -11.76 25.20
C LEU A 8 13.39 -10.28 25.41
N ALA A 9 12.93 -9.66 26.49
CA ALA A 9 13.29 -8.28 26.84
C ALA A 9 14.81 -8.11 27.06
N GLU A 10 15.46 -9.08 27.70
CA GLU A 10 16.92 -9.12 27.87
C GLU A 10 17.65 -9.22 26.52
N ILE A 11 17.18 -10.07 25.60
CA ILE A 11 17.77 -10.25 24.26
C ILE A 11 17.70 -8.95 23.45
N PHE A 12 16.57 -8.25 23.51
CA PHE A 12 16.37 -6.98 22.82
C PHE A 12 16.87 -5.75 23.60
N GLY A 13 17.40 -5.94 24.81
CA GLY A 13 17.88 -4.85 25.67
C GLY A 13 16.79 -3.83 26.03
N CYS A 14 15.53 -4.26 26.17
CA CYS A 14 14.38 -3.38 26.39
C CYS A 14 13.59 -3.75 27.67
N ASP A 15 12.59 -2.93 28.03
CA ASP A 15 11.71 -3.21 29.17
C ASP A 15 10.68 -4.30 28.83
N VAL A 16 10.29 -5.12 29.82
CA VAL A 16 9.28 -6.18 29.65
C VAL A 16 7.91 -5.64 29.20
N ARG A 17 7.58 -4.38 29.55
CA ARG A 17 6.37 -3.69 29.07
C ARG A 17 6.45 -3.43 27.56
N THR A 18 7.64 -3.18 27.02
CA THR A 18 7.85 -3.03 25.57
C THR A 18 7.51 -4.32 24.84
N VAL A 19 7.97 -5.47 25.36
CA VAL A 19 7.59 -6.78 24.81
C VAL A 19 6.08 -7.04 24.91
N THR A 20 5.44 -6.55 25.98
CA THR A 20 3.98 -6.64 26.12
C THR A 20 3.25 -5.76 25.09
N ALA A 21 3.75 -4.56 24.81
CA ALA A 21 3.23 -3.71 23.74
C ALA A 21 3.40 -4.36 22.37
N TRP A 22 4.57 -4.97 22.08
CA TRP A 22 4.81 -5.72 20.85
C TRP A 22 3.84 -6.88 20.68
N GLN A 23 3.51 -7.59 21.77
CA GLN A 23 2.48 -8.62 21.75
C GLN A 23 1.12 -8.07 21.30
N SER A 24 0.71 -6.89 21.79
CA SER A 24 -0.52 -6.22 21.33
C SER A 24 -0.45 -5.73 19.88
N GLN A 25 0.75 -5.52 19.35
CA GLN A 25 1.01 -5.12 17.96
C GLN A 25 1.15 -6.32 17.00
N GLY A 26 0.98 -7.55 17.49
CA GLY A 26 1.00 -8.76 16.66
C GLY A 26 2.32 -9.53 16.66
N LEU A 27 3.20 -9.33 17.65
CA LEU A 27 4.39 -10.16 17.84
C LEU A 27 3.99 -11.66 17.92
N PRO A 28 4.59 -12.54 17.09
CA PRO A 28 4.22 -13.96 17.05
C PRO A 28 4.38 -14.68 18.38
N LEU A 29 3.31 -15.35 18.81
CA LEU A 29 3.25 -16.10 20.05
C LEU A 29 3.13 -17.61 19.75
N VAL A 30 3.99 -18.40 20.37
CA VAL A 30 4.01 -19.87 20.24
C VAL A 30 3.00 -20.51 21.20
N SER A 31 2.90 -20.02 22.43
CA SER A 31 1.95 -20.54 23.43
C SER A 31 1.73 -19.57 24.60
N GLY A 32 0.67 -19.78 25.38
CA GLY A 32 0.35 -18.94 26.54
C GLY A 32 -0.29 -17.61 26.17
N GLY A 33 -0.10 -16.56 26.99
CA GLY A 33 -0.59 -15.21 26.70
C GLY A 33 -1.97 -14.86 27.27
N GLY A 34 -2.66 -15.81 27.89
CA GLY A 34 -3.89 -15.60 28.66
C GLY A 34 -3.64 -15.35 30.16
N LYS A 35 -4.68 -14.94 30.89
CA LYS A 35 -4.60 -14.65 32.33
C LYS A 35 -4.15 -15.90 33.10
N GLY A 36 -2.92 -15.87 33.63
CA GLY A 36 -2.33 -16.96 34.40
C GLY A 36 -1.32 -17.86 33.66
N ASN A 37 -1.16 -17.71 32.33
CA ASN A 37 -0.22 -18.51 31.54
C ASN A 37 0.94 -17.64 31.00
N GLU A 38 2.17 -18.08 31.23
CA GLU A 38 3.37 -17.37 30.74
C GLU A 38 3.47 -17.42 29.21
N ALA A 39 3.82 -16.29 28.60
CA ALA A 39 3.87 -16.14 27.15
C ALA A 39 5.17 -16.72 26.55
N VAL A 40 4.95 -17.68 25.65
CA VAL A 40 5.82 -18.42 24.73
C VAL A 40 6.29 -17.70 23.47
N PHE A 41 7.53 -17.21 23.32
CA PHE A 41 7.98 -16.62 22.04
C PHE A 41 9.10 -17.43 21.40
N ASP A 42 9.03 -17.65 20.08
CA ASP A 42 10.21 -18.10 19.34
C ASP A 42 11.07 -16.88 18.98
N THR A 43 12.34 -16.92 19.39
CA THR A 43 13.29 -15.82 19.22
C THR A 43 13.51 -15.49 17.75
N ALA A 44 13.54 -16.49 16.85
CA ALA A 44 13.75 -16.24 15.42
C ALA A 44 12.54 -15.51 14.81
N ALA A 45 11.33 -15.99 15.09
CA ALA A 45 10.10 -15.31 14.67
C ALA A 45 9.99 -13.88 15.24
N ALA A 46 10.40 -13.68 16.49
CA ALA A 46 10.40 -12.35 17.12
C ALA A 46 11.37 -11.37 16.46
N ILE A 47 12.56 -11.84 16.05
CA ILE A 47 13.56 -11.02 15.34
C ILE A 47 13.06 -10.65 13.95
N SER A 48 12.53 -11.61 13.18
CA SER A 48 11.99 -11.34 11.85
C SER A 48 10.84 -10.33 11.91
N TRP A 49 9.89 -10.53 12.82
CA TRP A 49 8.78 -9.59 13.03
C TRP A 49 9.26 -8.20 13.42
N TYR A 50 10.27 -8.10 14.30
CA TYR A 50 10.83 -6.82 14.70
C TYR A 50 11.49 -6.08 13.53
N ALA A 51 12.29 -6.80 12.72
CA ALA A 51 12.95 -6.23 11.55
C ALA A 51 11.94 -5.76 10.48
N GLU A 52 10.90 -6.56 10.22
CA GLU A 52 9.83 -6.19 9.29
C GLU A 52 9.03 -4.99 9.79
N ARG A 53 8.70 -4.94 11.08
CA ARG A 53 7.98 -3.81 11.67
C ARG A 53 8.80 -2.52 11.56
N ASP A 54 10.08 -2.56 11.91
CA ASP A 54 10.95 -1.38 11.83
C ASP A 54 11.16 -0.93 10.38
N ALA A 55 11.33 -1.86 9.45
CA ALA A 55 11.38 -1.56 8.02
C ALA A 55 10.07 -0.95 7.51
N SER A 56 8.92 -1.43 7.98
CA SER A 56 7.62 -0.88 7.62
C SER A 56 7.44 0.54 8.16
N ILE A 57 7.83 0.80 9.42
CA ILE A 57 7.76 2.14 10.02
C ILE A 57 8.67 3.10 9.26
N GLU A 58 9.88 2.68 8.92
CA GLU A 58 10.82 3.52 8.20
C GLU A 58 10.38 3.80 6.76
N ASN A 59 9.89 2.77 6.06
CA ASN A 59 9.31 2.95 4.72
C ASN A 59 8.12 3.91 4.74
N GLU A 60 7.26 3.86 5.75
CA GLU A 60 6.13 4.77 5.87
C GLU A 60 6.59 6.23 6.06
N LYS A 61 7.62 6.47 6.89
CA LYS A 61 8.21 7.81 7.02
C LYS A 61 8.80 8.30 5.71
N LEU A 62 9.55 7.43 5.01
CA LEU A 62 10.17 7.78 3.73
C LEU A 62 9.12 8.07 2.66
N ARG A 63 8.02 7.31 2.61
CA ARG A 63 6.89 7.59 1.72
C ARG A 63 6.32 8.98 1.98
N LYS A 64 6.06 9.30 3.25
CA LYS A 64 5.57 10.62 3.63
C LYS A 64 6.54 11.74 3.27
N GLU A 65 7.84 11.57 3.51
CA GLU A 65 8.87 12.55 3.14
C GLU A 65 8.92 12.77 1.62
N VAL A 66 8.85 11.69 0.83
CA VAL A 66 8.80 11.79 -0.64
C VAL A 66 7.54 12.51 -1.10
N ASP A 67 6.39 12.25 -0.49
CA ASP A 67 5.14 12.92 -0.84
C ASP A 67 5.18 14.41 -0.47
N ASP A 68 5.74 14.77 0.69
CA ASP A 68 5.94 16.15 1.12
C ASP A 68 6.89 16.90 0.16
N LEU A 69 7.99 16.27 -0.27
CA LEU A 69 8.91 16.82 -1.25
C LEU A 69 8.27 17.01 -2.62
N ARG A 70 7.44 16.06 -3.07
CA ARG A 70 6.68 16.17 -4.31
C ARG A 70 5.67 17.32 -4.25
N ALA A 71 4.95 17.45 -3.15
CA ALA A 71 3.99 18.53 -2.95
C ALA A 71 4.68 19.89 -2.92
N ALA A 72 5.85 20.00 -2.28
CA ALA A 72 6.66 21.21 -2.30
C ALA A 72 7.12 21.57 -3.72
N ALA A 73 7.68 20.59 -4.45
CA ALA A 73 8.12 20.79 -5.82
C ALA A 73 6.97 21.20 -6.76
N GLU A 74 5.78 20.62 -6.60
CA GLU A 74 4.60 20.97 -7.40
C GLU A 74 4.05 22.36 -7.00
N SER A 75 4.14 22.74 -5.72
CA SER A 75 3.76 24.08 -5.25
C SER A 75 4.69 25.18 -5.78
N GLU A 76 5.95 24.87 -6.07
CA GLU A 76 6.91 25.82 -6.65
C GLU A 76 6.70 26.03 -8.17
N LEU A 77 5.96 25.14 -8.84
CA LEU A 77 5.64 25.27 -10.25
C LEU A 77 4.55 26.34 -10.46
N ASN A 78 4.98 27.55 -10.78
CA ASN A 78 4.06 28.65 -11.07
C ASN A 78 3.49 28.56 -12.50
N PRO A 79 2.16 28.61 -12.71
CA PRO A 79 1.55 28.62 -14.03
C PRO A 79 2.11 29.73 -14.94
N GLY A 80 2.35 29.39 -16.21
CA GLY A 80 2.94 30.31 -17.19
C GLY A 80 4.48 30.34 -17.21
N THR A 81 5.16 29.65 -16.30
CA THR A 81 6.60 29.40 -16.41
C THR A 81 6.90 28.26 -17.39
N ILE A 82 8.08 28.29 -18.02
CA ILE A 82 8.51 27.23 -18.95
C ILE A 82 8.53 25.86 -18.25
N ASP A 83 8.96 25.82 -16.99
CA ASP A 83 9.08 24.57 -16.24
C ASP A 83 7.71 23.98 -15.88
N TYR A 84 6.73 24.81 -15.52
CA TYR A 84 5.34 24.37 -15.33
C TYR A 84 4.75 23.78 -16.63
N GLU A 85 4.94 24.46 -17.77
CA GLU A 85 4.41 24.01 -19.05
C GLU A 85 5.06 22.69 -19.51
N ARG A 86 6.37 22.53 -19.28
CA ARG A 86 7.09 21.27 -19.54
C ARG A 86 6.61 20.14 -18.63
N TYR A 87 6.43 20.41 -17.34
CA TYR A 87 5.90 19.43 -16.39
C TYR A 87 4.50 18.97 -16.81
N ARG A 88 3.59 19.92 -17.13
CA ARG A 88 2.24 19.61 -17.60
C ARG A 88 2.25 18.76 -18.87
N LEU A 89 3.09 19.11 -19.85
CA LEU A 89 3.22 18.34 -21.08
C LEU A 89 3.74 16.92 -20.82
N THR A 90 4.76 16.78 -19.98
CA THR A 90 5.34 15.47 -19.62
C THR A 90 4.31 14.59 -18.90
N LYS A 91 3.55 15.17 -17.96
CA LYS A 91 2.46 14.48 -17.26
C LYS A 91 1.38 14.00 -18.24
N ALA A 92 0.90 14.87 -19.12
CA ALA A 92 -0.09 14.50 -20.13
C ALA A 92 0.42 13.43 -21.10
N GLN A 93 1.71 13.43 -21.45
CA GLN A 93 2.32 12.40 -22.27
C GLN A 93 2.39 11.05 -21.54
N ALA A 94 2.71 11.06 -20.25
CA ALA A 94 2.71 9.85 -19.42
C ALA A 94 1.29 9.27 -19.31
N ASP A 95 0.30 10.09 -18.97
CA ASP A 95 -1.11 9.66 -18.88
C ASP A 95 -1.62 9.07 -20.21
N ALA A 96 -1.29 9.70 -21.33
CA ALA A 96 -1.64 9.19 -22.66
C ALA A 96 -0.96 7.84 -22.97
N GLN A 97 0.26 7.62 -22.49
CA GLN A 97 0.96 6.35 -22.66
C GLN A 97 0.37 5.25 -21.78
N GLU A 98 0.00 5.57 -20.54
CA GLU A 98 -0.70 4.64 -19.64
C GLU A 98 -2.05 4.21 -20.22
N LEU A 99 -2.83 5.14 -20.79
CA LEU A 99 -4.10 4.81 -21.43
C LEU A 99 -3.93 3.86 -22.62
N LYS A 100 -2.91 4.09 -23.46
CA LYS A 100 -2.57 3.19 -24.58
C LYS A 100 -2.15 1.80 -24.11
N ASN A 101 -1.45 1.72 -22.99
CA ASN A 101 -1.07 0.44 -22.40
C ASN A 101 -2.30 -0.28 -21.86
N ALA A 102 -3.18 0.41 -21.13
CA ALA A 102 -4.43 -0.13 -20.61
C ALA A 102 -5.35 -0.61 -21.73
N GLU A 103 -5.42 0.10 -22.86
CA GLU A 103 -6.17 -0.32 -24.05
C GLU A 103 -5.60 -1.61 -24.62
N ARG A 104 -4.27 -1.71 -24.78
CA ARG A 104 -3.58 -2.91 -25.27
C ARG A 104 -3.77 -4.12 -24.35
N GLU A 105 -3.84 -3.88 -23.05
CA GLU A 105 -4.13 -4.92 -22.04
C GLU A 105 -5.62 -5.27 -21.94
N GLY A 106 -6.48 -4.56 -22.67
CA GLY A 106 -7.93 -4.79 -22.67
C GLY A 106 -8.63 -4.31 -21.39
N LEU A 107 -7.97 -3.46 -20.60
CA LEU A 107 -8.52 -2.89 -19.36
C LEU A 107 -9.47 -1.73 -19.64
N VAL A 108 -9.32 -1.06 -20.78
CA VAL A 108 -10.19 0.02 -21.24
C VAL A 108 -10.59 -0.21 -22.70
N LEU A 109 -11.77 0.27 -23.06
CA LEU A 109 -12.33 0.20 -24.41
C LEU A 109 -12.92 1.56 -24.79
N GLU A 110 -12.98 1.83 -26.09
CA GLU A 110 -13.60 3.04 -26.61
C GLU A 110 -15.09 3.11 -26.25
N THR A 111 -15.55 4.30 -25.84
CA THR A 111 -16.95 4.53 -25.45
C THR A 111 -17.94 4.32 -26.59
N GLU A 112 -17.48 4.50 -27.84
CA GLU A 112 -18.25 4.26 -29.05
C GLU A 112 -18.64 2.79 -29.21
N LEU A 113 -17.76 1.86 -28.80
CA LEU A 113 -18.06 0.43 -28.80
C LEU A 113 -19.22 0.10 -27.87
N PHE A 114 -19.27 0.70 -26.68
CA PHE A 114 -20.40 0.50 -25.75
C PHE A 114 -21.70 1.04 -26.34
N THR A 115 -21.66 2.20 -26.98
CA THR A 115 -22.84 2.78 -27.64
C THR A 115 -23.38 1.85 -28.72
N TYR A 116 -22.48 1.30 -29.55
CA TYR A 116 -22.84 0.34 -30.59
C TYR A 116 -23.45 -0.94 -30.01
N ILE A 117 -22.81 -1.54 -29.00
CA ILE A 117 -23.31 -2.76 -28.33
C ILE A 117 -24.71 -2.50 -27.75
N LEU A 118 -24.89 -1.39 -27.03
CA LEU A 118 -26.18 -1.04 -26.42
C LEU A 118 -27.28 -0.84 -27.46
N GLN A 119 -27.00 -0.17 -28.57
CA GLN A 119 -27.97 -0.02 -29.67
C GLN A 119 -28.41 -1.36 -30.23
N ARG A 120 -27.45 -2.28 -30.43
CA ARG A 120 -27.73 -3.59 -31.00
C ARG A 120 -28.53 -4.47 -30.04
N VAL A 121 -28.18 -4.46 -28.75
CA VAL A 121 -28.94 -5.16 -27.70
C VAL A 121 -30.37 -4.61 -27.61
N ALA A 122 -30.55 -3.29 -27.67
CA ALA A 122 -31.88 -2.68 -27.63
C ALA A 122 -32.75 -3.12 -28.82
N GLN A 123 -32.17 -3.23 -30.03
CA GLN A 123 -32.88 -3.71 -31.22
C GLN A 123 -33.32 -5.18 -31.08
N GLU A 124 -32.46 -6.05 -30.56
CA GLU A 124 -32.83 -7.46 -30.34
C GLU A 124 -33.96 -7.60 -29.31
N ILE A 125 -33.88 -6.87 -28.20
CA ILE A 125 -34.94 -6.87 -27.17
C ILE A 125 -36.27 -6.39 -27.78
N ALA A 126 -36.25 -5.32 -28.56
CA ALA A 126 -37.44 -4.81 -29.22
C ALA A 126 -38.05 -5.85 -30.17
N GLY A 127 -37.23 -6.60 -30.91
CA GLY A 127 -37.69 -7.66 -31.81
C GLY A 127 -38.25 -8.90 -31.11
N ILE A 128 -37.86 -9.18 -29.87
CA ILE A 128 -38.44 -10.27 -29.05
C ILE A 128 -39.79 -9.85 -28.44
N LEU A 129 -39.94 -8.56 -28.12
CA LEU A 129 -41.15 -8.02 -27.49
C LEU A 129 -42.28 -7.69 -28.49
N SER A 130 -42.00 -7.70 -29.80
CA SER A 130 -42.95 -7.46 -30.90
C SER A 130 -43.57 -8.74 -31.42
#